data_AF-A0A2N5GWD2-F1
#
_entry.id   AF-A0A2N5GWD2-F1
#
_cell.length_a   1.000
_cell.length_b   1.000
_cell.length_c   1.000
_cell.angle_alpha   90.00
_cell.angle_beta   90.00
_cell.angle_gamma   90.00
#
_symmetry.space_group_name_H-M   'P 1'
#
loop_
_entity.id
_entity.type
_entity.pdbx_description
1 polymer ?
#
loop_
_entity_poly.entity_id
_entity_poly.type
_entity_poly.pdbx_seq_one_letter_code
_entity_poly.pdbx_strand_id
1 'polypeptide(L)' 'MLQVTVLVNFEGKSYQTNVITNRDATKEEILSLAHEQVKKQWT' A
#
# COMPACT_ATOMS: atom_id res chain seq x y z
N MET A 1 11.51 11.53 0.48
CA MET A 1 10.47 10.58 0.02
C MET A 1 11.14 9.30 -0.43
N LEU A 2 10.54 8.16 -0.13
CA LEU A 2 11.00 6.83 -0.49
C LEU A 2 9.83 6.02 -1.04
N GLN A 3 10.11 5.05 -1.90
CA GLN A 3 9.12 4.12 -2.41
C GLN A 3 9.28 2.77 -1.71
N VAL A 4 8.18 2.26 -1.14
CA VAL A 4 8.11 0.91 -0.57
C VAL A 4 7.16 0.08 -1.41
N THR A 5 7.60 -1.12 -1.78
CA THR A 5 6.72 -2.13 -2.38
C THR A 5 6.02 -2.92 -1.28
N VAL A 6 4.70 -2.94 -1.31
CA VAL A 6 3.84 -3.58 -0.29
C VAL A 6 2.95 -4.60 -0.96
N LEU A 7 2.80 -5.76 -0.32
CA LEU A 7 1.87 -6.80 -0.73
C LEU A 7 0.61 -6.72 0.14
N VAL A 8 -0.54 -6.53 -0.51
CA VAL A 8 -1.84 -6.28 0.10
C VAL A 8 -2.78 -7.42 -0.27
N ASN A 9 -3.44 -8.02 0.71
CA ASN A 9 -4.51 -8.98 0.44
C ASN A 9 -5.86 -8.26 0.41
N PHE A 10 -6.55 -8.33 -0.73
CA PHE A 10 -7.85 -7.69 -0.95
C PHE A 10 -8.73 -8.62 -1.80
N GLU A 11 -10.01 -8.79 -1.46
CA GLU A 11 -10.96 -9.64 -2.22
C GLU A 11 -10.43 -11.07 -2.52
N GLY A 12 -9.73 -11.68 -1.55
CA GLY A 12 -9.18 -13.04 -1.68
C GLY A 12 -7.98 -13.16 -2.63
N LYS A 13 -7.41 -12.05 -3.10
CA LYS A 13 -6.22 -12.00 -3.97
C LYS A 13 -5.13 -11.13 -3.35
N SER A 14 -3.88 -11.42 -3.71
CA SER A 14 -2.72 -10.63 -3.32
C SER A 14 -2.35 -9.64 -4.41
N TYR A 15 -2.21 -8.37 -4.05
CA TYR A 15 -1.81 -7.28 -4.93
C TYR A 15 -0.51 -6.67 -4.47
N GLN A 16 0.38 -6.40 -5.41
CA GLN A 16 1.60 -5.65 -5.14
C GLN A 16 1.38 -4.18 -5.54
N THR A 17 1.59 -3.25 -4.61
CA THR A 17 1.53 -1.81 -4.90
C THR A 17 2.74 -1.07 -4.35
N ASN A 18 3.04 0.08 -4.96
CA ASN A 18 4.15 0.93 -4.56
C ASN A 18 3.62 2.14 -3.80
N VAL A 19 4.01 2.26 -2.53
CA VAL A 19 3.65 3.38 -1.66
C VAL A 19 4.81 4.36 -1.61
N ILE A 20 4.56 5.60 -2.00
CA ILE A 20 5.50 6.71 -1.81
C ILE A 20 5.23 7.29 -0.44
N THR A 21 6.24 7.25 0.44
CA THR A 21 6.11 7.71 1.83
C THR A 21 7.39 8.38 2.33
N ASN A 22 7.42 8.80 3.60
CA ASN A 22 8.60 9.33 4.28
C ASN A 22 9.31 8.24 5.10
N ARG A 23 10.56 8.50 5.50
CA ARG A 23 11.38 7.54 6.27
C ARG A 23 10.81 7.26 7.66
N ASP A 24 10.10 8.24 8.21
CA ASP A 24 9.49 8.18 9.54
C ASP A 24 8.09 7.54 9.52
N ALA A 25 7.56 7.19 8.34
CA ALA A 25 6.24 6.59 8.24
C ALA A 25 6.22 5.21 8.87
N THR A 26 5.20 4.97 9.69
CA THR A 26 5.00 3.69 10.34
C THR A 26 4.55 2.63 9.34
N LYS A 27 4.76 1.36 9.70
CA LYS A 27 4.29 0.22 8.91
C LYS A 27 2.77 0.28 8.70
N GLU A 28 2.01 0.71 9.71
CA GLU A 28 0.55 0.81 9.67
C GLU A 28 0.08 1.87 8.67
N GLU A 29 0.71 3.05 8.67
CA GLU A 29 0.44 4.09 7.66
C GLU A 29 0.73 3.60 6.24
N ILE A 30 1.86 2.92 6.05
CA ILE A 30 2.26 2.34 4.76
C ILE A 30 1.23 1.30 4.29
N LEU A 31 0.77 0.42 5.18
CA LEU A 31 -0.25 -0.59 4.87
C LEU A 31 -1.60 0.04 4.55
N SER A 32 -2.02 1.07 5.29
CA SER A 32 -3.26 1.79 5.03
C SER A 32 -3.24 2.45 3.65
N LEU A 33 -2.15 3.14 3.32
CA LEU A 33 -1.96 3.74 1.99
C LEU A 33 -1.96 2.69 0.88
N ALA A 34 -1.30 1.55 1.11
CA ALA A 34 -1.28 0.44 0.15
C ALA A 34 -2.69 -0.12 -0.10
N HIS A 35 -3.48 -0.34 0.96
CA HIS A 35 -4.86 -0.80 0.86
C HIS A 35 -5.75 0.19 0.11
N GLU A 36 -5.64 1.49 0.42
CA GLU A 36 -6.37 2.55 -0.28
C GLU A 36 -6.05 2.59 -1.77
N GLN A 37 -4.77 2.48 -2.14
CA GLN A 37 -4.34 2.46 -3.53
C GLN A 37 -4.90 1.25 -4.28
N VAL A 38 -4.87 0.05 -3.68
CA VAL A 38 -5.46 -1.14 -4.28
C VAL A 38 -6.95 -0.91 -4.46
N LYS A 39 -7.67 -0.47 -3.41
CA LYS A 39 -9.11 -0.20 -3.50
C LYS A 39 -9.46 0.78 -4.63
N LYS A 40 -8.67 1.86 -4.81
CA LYS A 40 -8.84 2.84 -5.89
C LYS A 40 -8.50 2.30 -7.28
N GLN A 41 -7.66 1.27 -7.41
CA GLN A 41 -7.44 0.62 -8.72
C GLN A 41 -8.59 -0.28 -9.13
N TRP A 42 -9.41 -0.72 -8.16
CA TRP A 42 -10.57 -1.57 -8.36
C TRP A 42 -11.89 -0.79 -8.55
N THR A 43 -11.91 0.51 -8.28
CA THR A 43 -13.09 1.40 -8.38
C THR A 43 -12.81 2.56 -9.33
#